data_AF-A0A949D4S2-F1
#
_entry.id   AF-A0A949D4S2-F1
#
_cell.length_a   1.000
_cell.length_b   1.000
_cell.length_c   1.000
_cell.angle_alpha   90.00
_cell.angle_beta   90.00
_cell.angle_gamma   90.00
#
_symmetry.space_group_name_H-M   'P 1'
#
loop_
_entity.id
_entity.type
_entity.pdbx_description
1 polymer ?
#
loop_
_entity_poly.entity_id
_entity_poly.type
_entity_poly.pdbx_seq_one_letter_code
_entity_poly.pdbx_strand_id
1 'polypeptide(L)' 'MNRLAAETSPYLRQHADNPVHWWPWCDEALALARTHGTPILLSIGYSACHWCHVMAHESFE' A
#
# COMPACT_ATOMS: atom_id res chain seq x y z
N MET A 1 6.35 8.89 4.99
CA MET A 1 6.77 8.90 3.57
C MET A 1 6.48 7.52 3.00
N ASN A 2 5.66 7.47 1.96
CA ASN A 2 5.23 6.26 1.28
C ASN A 2 6.43 5.64 0.52
N ARG A 3 6.49 4.30 0.46
CA ARG A 3 7.63 3.56 -0.11
C ARG A 3 7.37 3.00 -1.50
N LEU A 4 6.15 3.15 -2.01
CA LEU A 4 5.73 2.54 -3.28
C LEU A 4 6.31 3.20 -4.52
N ALA A 5 6.89 4.40 -4.41
CA ALA A 5 7.53 5.10 -5.53
C ALA A 5 8.68 4.31 -6.19
N ALA A 6 9.35 3.44 -5.43
CA ALA A 6 10.48 2.63 -5.89
C ALA A 6 10.05 1.28 -6.50
N GLU A 7 8.76 0.94 -6.46
CA GLU A 7 8.26 -0.33 -6.97
C GLU A 7 8.24 -0.39 -8.50
N THR A 8 8.46 -1.58 -9.05
CA THR A 8 8.42 -1.79 -10.51
C THR A 8 6.98 -1.82 -11.03
N SER A 9 6.03 -2.27 -10.20
CA SER A 9 4.62 -2.39 -10.57
C SER A 9 3.98 -1.01 -10.82
N PRO A 10 3.38 -0.78 -12.00
CA PRO A 10 2.61 0.44 -12.26
C PRO A 10 1.47 0.65 -11.26
N TYR A 11 0.79 -0.43 -10.85
CA TYR A 11 -0.31 -0.35 -9.87
C TYR A 11 0.16 0.20 -8.51
N LEU A 12 1.22 -0.35 -7.93
CA LEU A 12 1.79 0.14 -6.67
C LEU A 12 2.26 1.60 -6.77
N ARG A 13 2.90 1.99 -7.88
CA ARG A 13 3.35 3.38 -8.07
C ARG A 13 2.21 4.40 -8.16
N GLN A 14 1.02 4.01 -8.61
CA GLN A 14 -0.16 4.89 -8.58
C GLN A 14 -0.57 5.29 -7.16
N HIS A 15 -0.18 4.50 -6.15
CA HIS A 15 -0.46 4.78 -4.74
C HIS A 15 0.71 5.45 -4.00
N ALA A 16 1.75 5.90 -4.71
CA ALA A 16 2.97 6.42 -4.10
C ALA A 16 2.79 7.77 -3.39
N ASP A 17 1.82 8.58 -3.83
CA ASP A 17 1.56 9.91 -3.28
C ASP A 17 0.39 9.94 -2.28
N ASN A 18 -0.24 8.79 -2.03
CA ASN A 18 -1.36 8.69 -1.11
C ASN A 18 -0.95 9.06 0.33
N PRO A 19 -1.84 9.71 1.10
CA PRO A 19 -1.60 10.04 2.51
C PRO A 19 -1.38 8.81 3.39
N VAL A 20 -1.91 7.65 2.99
CA VAL A 20 -1.64 6.37 3.68
C VAL A 20 -0.17 5.99 3.47
N HIS A 21 0.53 5.69 4.58
CA HIS A 21 1.94 5.32 4.57
C HIS A 21 2.12 3.87 4.11
N TRP A 22 1.86 3.58 2.83
CA TRP A 22 1.96 2.24 2.27
C TRP A 22 3.40 1.71 2.23
N TRP A 23 3.50 0.40 2.41
CA TRP A 23 4.72 -0.39 2.26
C TRP A 23 4.45 -1.50 1.24
N PRO A 24 5.45 -1.89 0.43
CA PRO A 24 5.39 -3.16 -0.27
C PRO A 24 5.39 -4.31 0.73
N TRP A 25 4.98 -5.50 0.27
CA TRP A 25 5.09 -6.70 1.08
C TRP A 25 6.56 -7.08 1.26
N CYS A 26 7.11 -6.87 2.45
CA CYS A 26 8.53 -7.07 2.77
C CYS A 26 8.73 -7.44 4.25
N ASP A 27 9.88 -8.05 4.56
CA ASP A 27 10.20 -8.49 5.92
C ASP A 27 10.30 -7.31 6.91
N GLU A 28 10.74 -6.16 6.44
CA GLU A 28 10.86 -4.94 7.26
C GLU A 28 9.49 -4.44 7.73
N ALA A 29 8.44 -4.53 6.89
CA ALA A 29 7.08 -4.16 7.28
C ALA A 29 6.54 -5.13 8.35
N LEU A 30 6.80 -6.42 8.19
CA LEU A 30 6.37 -7.46 9.14
C LEU A 30 7.10 -7.32 10.49
N ALA A 31 8.40 -7.05 10.46
CA ALA A 31 9.21 -6.81 11.66
C ALA A 31 8.72 -5.57 12.41
N LEU A 32 8.45 -4.46 11.69
CA LEU A 32 7.93 -3.23 12.29
C LEU A 32 6.59 -3.47 13.01
N ALA A 33 5.64 -4.15 12.37
CA ALA A 33 4.35 -4.48 12.98
C ALA A 33 4.51 -5.31 14.26
N ARG A 34 5.44 -6.28 14.27
CA ARG A 34 5.77 -7.06 15.47
C ARG A 34 6.39 -6.22 16.58
N THR A 35 7.35 -5.34 16.25
CA THR A 35 8.01 -4.47 17.22
C THR A 35 7.03 -3.48 17.85
N HIS A 36 6.12 -2.91 17.07
CA HIS A 36 5.12 -1.96 17.57
C HIS A 36 3.89 -2.63 18.17
N GLY A 37 3.72 -3.94 18.03
CA GLY A 37 2.54 -4.67 18.50
C GLY A 37 1.25 -4.22 17.81
N THR A 38 1.34 -3.78 16.54
CA THR A 38 0.21 -3.24 15.77
C THR A 38 -0.21 -4.18 14.65
N PRO A 39 -1.51 -4.28 14.33
CA PRO A 39 -1.99 -5.09 13.22
C PRO A 39 -1.53 -4.53 11.86
N ILE A 40 -1.53 -5.40 10.84
CA ILE A 40 -1.27 -5.04 9.45
C ILE A 40 -2.58 -4.97 8.69
N LEU A 41 -2.83 -3.86 8.01
CA LEU A 41 -3.84 -3.77 6.97
C LEU A 41 -3.21 -4.19 5.63
N LEU A 42 -3.55 -5.39 5.16
CA LEU A 42 -3.09 -5.88 3.86
C LEU A 42 -4.15 -5.56 2.80
N SER A 43 -3.81 -4.67 1.87
CA SER A 43 -4.63 -4.36 0.68
C SER A 43 -4.01 -5.01 -0.55
N ILE A 44 -4.80 -5.79 -1.30
CA ILE A 44 -4.34 -6.53 -2.49
C ILE A 44 -5.23 -6.14 -3.67
N GLY A 45 -4.60 -5.76 -4.78
CA GLY A 45 -5.31 -5.35 -5.98
C GLY A 45 -4.43 -5.46 -7.23
N TYR A 46 -4.98 -5.03 -8.37
CA TYR A 46 -4.30 -5.01 -9.66
C TYR A 46 -4.87 -3.87 -10.52
N SER A 47 -4.10 -3.42 -11.53
CA SER A 47 -4.40 -2.19 -12.30
C SER A 47 -5.68 -2.19 -13.13
N ALA A 48 -6.28 -3.35 -13.38
CA ALA A 48 -7.54 -3.48 -14.12
C ALA A 48 -8.74 -3.78 -13.21
N CYS A 49 -8.54 -3.71 -11.89
CA CYS A 49 -9.57 -3.95 -10.90
C CYS A 49 -10.43 -2.69 -10.69
N HIS A 50 -11.66 -2.70 -11.19
CA HIS A 50 -12.58 -1.57 -11.02
C HIS A 50 -12.76 -1.16 -9.55
N TRP A 51 -13.06 -2.12 -8.67
CA TRP A 51 -13.30 -1.84 -7.25
C TRP A 51 -12.06 -1.41 -6.47
N CYS A 52 -10.86 -1.79 -6.93
CA CYS A 52 -9.62 -1.35 -6.32
C CYS A 52 -9.41 0.16 -6.55
N HIS A 53 -9.80 0.67 -7.73
CA HIS A 53 -9.76 2.10 -8.03
C HIS A 53 -10.84 2.87 -7.26
N VAL A 54 -12.06 2.33 -7.18
CA VAL A 54 -13.15 2.95 -6.39
C VAL A 54 -12.73 3.08 -4.92
N MET A 55 -12.24 2.00 -4.31
CA MET A 55 -11.76 2.02 -2.92
C MET A 55 -10.61 3.01 -2.71
N ALA A 56 -9.66 3.07 -3.66
CA ALA A 56 -8.55 4.01 -3.55
C ALA A 56 -9.02 5.47 -3.55
N HIS A 57 -9.91 5.81 -4.48
CA HIS A 57 -10.44 7.16 -4.59
C HIS A 57 -11.29 7.57 -3.39
N GLU A 58 -12.11 6.67 -2.86
CA GLU A 58 -13.02 6.99 -1.76
C GLU A 58 -12.37 6.93 -0.38
N SER A 59 -11.25 6.20 -0.22
CA SER A 59 -10.69 5.89 1.10
C SER A 59 -9.19 6.16 1.28
N PHE A 60 -8.39 6.19 0.22
CA PHE A 60 -6.93 6.23 0.34
C PHE A 60 -6.27 7.49 -0.24
N GLU A 61 -6.99 8.25 -1.07
CA GLU A 61 -6.62 9.58 -1.58
C GLU A 61 -7.12 10.69 -0.63
#